data_AF-A0A0D0PKI9-F1
#
_entry.id   AF-A0A0D0PKI9-F1
#
_cell.length_a   1.000
_cell.length_b   1.000
_cell.length_c   1.000
_cell.angle_alpha   90.00
_cell.angle_beta   90.00
_cell.angle_gamma   90.00
#
_symmetry.space_group_name_H-M   'P 1'
#
loop_
_entity.id
_entity.type
_entity.pdbx_description
1 polymer ?
#
loop_
_entity_poly.entity_id
_entity_poly.type
_entity_poly.pdbx_seq_one_letter_code
_entity_poly.pdbx_strand_id
1 'polypeptide(L)'
;MSHLLDQLRFFNRKQGEFSEGHGETRKESRDWENVYRSRWQYDKIVRSTHGVNCTGSCSWKIYVKNGLITWETQQTDYPRTRNDLP
;
A
#
# COMPACT_ATOMS: atom_id res chain seq x y z
N MET A 1 -22.77 -0.18 -7.11
CA MET A 1 -23.79 -1.24 -6.92
C MET A 1 -24.38 -1.13 -5.52
N SER A 2 -25.59 -1.63 -5.28
CA SER A 2 -26.23 -1.56 -3.96
C SER A 2 -25.78 -2.73 -3.09
N HIS A 3 -25.09 -2.44 -1.98
CA HIS A 3 -24.65 -3.46 -1.01
C HIS A 3 -25.81 -4.31 -0.48
N LEU A 4 -26.98 -3.70 -0.29
CA LEU A 4 -28.19 -4.38 0.18
C LEU A 4 -28.68 -5.43 -0.83
N LEU A 5 -28.78 -5.07 -2.12
CA LEU A 5 -29.20 -6.00 -3.16
C LEU A 5 -28.18 -7.11 -3.39
N ASP A 6 -26.89 -6.79 -3.24
CA ASP A 6 -25.83 -7.77 -3.34
C ASP A 6 -25.97 -8.83 -2.24
N GLN A 7 -26.30 -8.45 -0.99
CA GLN A 7 -26.47 -9.39 0.13
C GLN A 7 -27.58 -10.41 -0.13
N LEU A 8 -28.65 -10.02 -0.82
CA LEU A 8 -29.74 -10.94 -1.21
C LEU A 8 -29.29 -12.04 -2.19
N ARG A 9 -28.11 -11.91 -2.80
CA ARG A 9 -27.52 -12.91 -3.71
C ARG A 9 -26.63 -13.93 -3.00
N PHE A 10 -26.70 -14.07 -1.68
CA PHE A 10 -25.79 -14.89 -0.86
C PHE A 10 -25.44 -16.27 -1.45
N PHE A 11 -26.45 -17.07 -1.83
CA PHE A 11 -26.24 -18.42 -2.36
C PHE A 11 -25.62 -18.48 -3.77
N ASN A 12 -25.69 -17.38 -4.54
CA ASN A 12 -25.18 -17.32 -5.91
C ASN A 12 -23.72 -16.81 -6.00
N ARG A 13 -23.04 -16.60 -4.86
CA ARG A 13 -21.68 -16.04 -4.79
C ARG A 13 -20.56 -17.07 -4.65
N LYS A 14 -20.92 -18.29 -4.23
CA LYS A 14 -20.00 -19.42 -4.10
C LYS A 14 -19.47 -19.81 -5.49
N GLN A 15 -18.16 -19.86 -5.66
CA GLN A 15 -17.53 -20.30 -6.91
C GLN A 15 -17.04 -21.74 -6.86
N GLY A 16 -16.47 -22.16 -5.73
CA GLY A 16 -15.95 -23.52 -5.58
C GLY A 16 -15.39 -23.75 -4.18
N GLU A 17 -15.23 -25.04 -3.85
CA GLU A 17 -14.57 -25.48 -2.63
C GLU A 17 -13.14 -25.93 -2.94
N PHE A 18 -12.27 -25.88 -1.93
CA PHE A 18 -10.91 -26.40 -2.00
C PHE A 18 -10.57 -27.12 -0.69
N SER A 19 -9.50 -27.92 -0.71
CA SER A 19 -9.04 -28.70 0.44
C SER A 19 -10.12 -29.62 1.03
N GLU A 20 -10.72 -30.48 0.20
CA GLU A 20 -11.73 -31.47 0.62
C GLU A 20 -12.91 -30.86 1.40
N GLY A 21 -13.35 -29.66 0.98
CA GLY A 21 -14.47 -28.95 1.60
C GLY A 21 -14.07 -28.06 2.79
N HIS A 22 -12.78 -27.98 3.15
CA HIS A 22 -12.32 -27.10 4.23
C HIS A 22 -12.36 -25.61 3.86
N GLY A 23 -12.17 -25.28 2.58
CA GLY A 23 -12.11 -23.92 2.08
C GLY A 23 -13.18 -23.62 1.03
N GLU A 24 -13.65 -22.38 0.98
CA GLU A 24 -14.56 -21.88 -0.03
C GLU A 24 -13.99 -20.64 -0.71
N THR A 25 -14.08 -20.58 -2.03
CA THR A 25 -13.80 -19.37 -2.81
C THR A 25 -15.10 -18.66 -3.14
N ARG A 26 -15.13 -17.34 -2.90
CA ARG A 26 -16.26 -16.47 -3.19
C ARG A 26 -15.85 -15.34 -4.11
N LYS A 27 -16.74 -15.00 -5.04
CA LYS A 27 -16.60 -13.80 -5.87
C LYS A 27 -17.50 -12.70 -5.32
N GLU A 28 -16.90 -11.78 -4.57
CA GLU A 28 -17.59 -10.66 -3.96
C GLU A 28 -16.89 -9.34 -4.29
N SER A 29 -17.60 -8.22 -4.12
CA SER A 29 -16.95 -6.91 -4.24
C SER A 29 -15.89 -6.75 -3.14
N ARG A 30 -14.70 -6.32 -3.56
CA ARG A 30 -13.58 -5.91 -2.69
C ARG A 30 -13.31 -4.41 -2.83
N ASP A 31 -14.32 -3.63 -3.24
CA ASP A 31 -14.17 -2.20 -3.52
C ASP A 31 -13.76 -1.40 -2.28
N TRP A 32 -14.10 -1.89 -1.08
CA TRP A 32 -13.69 -1.31 0.20
C TRP A 32 -12.17 -1.19 0.35
N GLU A 33 -11.39 -2.05 -0.31
CA GLU A 33 -9.92 -2.02 -0.27
C GLU A 33 -9.34 -0.74 -0.88
N ASN A 34 -10.13 -0.04 -1.71
CA ASN A 34 -9.74 1.26 -2.25
C ASN A 34 -9.51 2.30 -1.14
N VAL A 35 -10.09 2.13 0.05
CA VAL A 35 -9.80 3.00 1.20
C VAL A 35 -8.31 3.01 1.53
N TYR A 36 -7.69 1.83 1.63
CA TYR A 36 -6.25 1.71 1.92
C TYR A 36 -5.39 2.13 0.72
N ARG A 37 -5.82 1.83 -0.52
CA ARG A 37 -5.13 2.30 -1.74
C ARG A 37 -5.08 3.83 -1.79
N SER A 38 -6.20 4.48 -1.54
CA SER A 38 -6.33 5.94 -1.53
C SER A 38 -5.57 6.60 -0.38
N ARG A 39 -5.42 5.92 0.77
CA ARG A 39 -4.56 6.40 1.87
C ARG A 39 -3.10 6.44 1.44
N TRP A 40 -2.61 5.40 0.75
CA TRP A 40 -1.21 5.28 0.36
C TRP A 40 -0.82 6.18 -0.82
N GLN A 41 -1.74 6.44 -1.75
CA GLN A 41 -1.51 7.38 -2.85
C GLN A 41 -1.15 8.78 -2.32
N TYR A 42 -0.33 9.50 -3.08
CA TYR A 42 0.21 10.82 -2.72
C TYR A 42 0.32 11.70 -3.97
N ASP A 43 0.51 13.00 -3.78
CA ASP A 43 0.57 13.99 -4.86
C ASP A 43 1.97 14.01 -5.49
N LYS A 44 3.00 14.07 -4.65
CA LYS A 44 4.41 14.09 -5.06
C LYS A 44 5.34 13.61 -3.95
N ILE A 45 6.57 13.29 -4.37
CA ILE A 45 7.71 13.04 -3.48
C ILE A 45 8.72 14.17 -3.65
N VAL A 46 9.29 14.63 -2.54
CA VAL A 46 10.42 15.57 -2.51
C VAL A 46 11.59 14.94 -1.77
N ARG A 47 12.84 15.18 -2.21
CA ARG A 47 14.04 14.71 -1.51
C ARG A 47 14.42 15.68 -0.39
N SER A 48 14.69 15.16 0.80
CA SER A 48 15.22 15.93 1.94
C SER A 48 16.09 15.06 2.87
N THR A 49 16.50 15.62 4.01
CA THR A 49 17.26 14.96 5.09
C THR A 49 16.88 15.55 6.46
N HIS A 50 17.37 14.95 7.55
CA HIS A 50 17.22 15.46 8.90
C HIS A 50 18.46 16.25 9.33
N GLY A 51 18.29 17.55 9.60
CA GLY A 51 19.35 18.43 10.12
C GLY A 51 19.60 18.24 11.62
N VAL A 52 19.88 17.02 12.05
CA VAL A 52 20.09 16.64 13.45
C VAL A 52 21.45 15.95 13.62
N ASN A 53 22.10 16.14 14.76
CA ASN A 53 23.44 15.61 15.05
C ASN A 53 23.43 14.11 15.36
N CYS A 54 23.11 13.26 14.38
CA CYS A 54 22.97 11.81 14.55
C CYS A 54 23.96 10.98 13.71
N THR A 55 24.84 11.62 12.94
CA THR A 55 25.80 10.99 11.98
C THR A 55 25.18 10.23 10.80
N GLY A 56 23.86 10.02 10.77
CA GLY A 56 23.21 9.17 9.76
C GLY A 56 23.29 9.73 8.33
N SER A 57 23.11 11.04 8.15
CA SER A 57 23.12 11.70 6.82
C SER A 57 22.17 11.06 5.79
N CYS A 58 21.05 10.49 6.26
CA CYS A 58 20.13 9.74 5.42
C CYS A 58 19.28 10.67 4.53
N SER A 59 19.26 10.41 3.23
CA SER A 59 18.31 10.96 2.26
C SER A 59 16.94 10.27 2.36
N TRP A 60 15.88 11.08 2.37
CA TRP A 60 14.48 10.65 2.52
C TRP A 60 13.59 11.09 1.35
N LYS A 61 12.53 10.32 1.11
CA LYS A 61 11.37 10.64 0.29
C LYS A 61 10.32 11.25 1.20
N ILE A 62 10.05 12.54 1.04
CA ILE A 62 9.00 13.25 1.77
C ILE A 62 7.73 13.21 0.94
N TYR A 63 6.67 12.60 1.47
CA TYR A 63 5.39 12.44 0.77
C TYR A 63 4.47 13.61 1.07
N VAL A 64 4.05 14.29 0.01
CA VAL A 64 3.03 15.34 0.06
C VAL A 64 1.72 14.76 -0.43
N LYS A 65 0.64 14.92 0.34
CA LYS A 65 -0.71 14.50 -0.01
C LYS A 65 -1.71 15.57 0.40
N ASN A 66 -2.63 15.90 -0.51
CA ASN A 66 -3.56 17.02 -0.37
C ASN A 66 -2.83 18.34 -0.03
N GLY A 67 -1.64 18.55 -0.61
CA GLY A 67 -0.82 19.73 -0.37
C GLY A 67 -0.14 19.81 1.01
N LEU A 68 -0.24 18.78 1.86
CA LEU A 68 0.37 18.71 3.19
C LEU A 68 1.39 17.57 3.28
N ILE A 69 2.40 17.70 4.15
CA ILE A 69 3.35 16.62 4.45
C ILE A 69 2.63 15.56 5.28
N THR A 70 2.71 14.29 4.89
CA THR A 70 1.98 13.20 5.57
C THR A 70 2.85 12.11 6.17
N TRP A 71 3.94 11.71 5.51
CA TRP A 71 4.94 10.76 6.04
C TRP A 71 6.22 10.81 5.20
N GLU A 72 7.21 10.03 5.60
CA GLU A 72 8.48 9.85 4.90
C GLU A 72 8.88 8.38 4.82
N THR A 73 9.61 8.02 3.77
CA THR A 73 10.31 6.73 3.63
C THR A 73 11.73 7.00 3.14
N GLN A 74 12.66 6.08 3.36
CA GLN A 74 14.05 6.25 2.94
C GLN A 74 14.17 6.34 1.41
N GLN A 75 15.15 7.10 0.94
CA GLN A 75 15.66 6.96 -0.43
C GLN A 75 16.59 5.75 -0.50
N THR A 76 16.62 5.09 -1.65
CA THR A 76 17.40 3.86 -1.87
C THR A 76 18.29 3.97 -3.09
N ASP A 77 18.61 5.20 -3.50
CA ASP A 77 19.26 5.52 -4.77
C ASP A 77 20.59 6.27 -4.58
N TYR A 78 21.26 6.04 -3.46
CA TYR A 78 22.67 6.42 -3.35
C TYR A 78 23.49 5.76 -4.47
N PRO A 79 24.59 6.39 -4.92
CA PRO A 79 25.55 5.72 -5.77
C PRO A 79 25.93 4.36 -5.16
N ARG A 80 25.73 3.30 -5.93
CA ARG A 80 25.99 1.93 -5.46
C ARG A 80 27.47 1.79 -5.09
N THR A 81 27.72 0.99 -4.08
CA THR A 81 29.05 0.49 -3.74
C THR A 81 29.55 -0.48 -4.84
N ARG A 82 30.76 -1.00 -4.67
CA ARG A 82 31.34 -2.01 -5.57
C ARG A 82 30.55 -3.32 -5.49
N ASN A 83 30.66 -4.17 -6.50
CA ASN A 83 29.91 -5.44 -6.56
C ASN A 83 30.22 -6.42 -5.41
N ASP A 84 31.38 -6.29 -4.78
CA ASP A 84 31.83 -7.09 -3.63
C ASP A 84 31.46 -6.47 -2.27
N LEU A 85 30.76 -5.33 -2.26
CA LEU A 85 30.32 -4.62 -1.08
C LEU A 85 28.78 -4.50 -1.07
N PRO A 86 28.14 -4.47 0.12
CA PRO A 86 26.71 -4.23 0.23
C PRO A 86 26.33 -2.81 -0.18
#